data_AF-A0A969UGC8-F1
#
_entry.id   AF-A0A969UGC8-F1
#
_cell.length_a   1.000
_cell.length_b   1.000
_cell.length_c   1.000
_cell.angle_alpha   90.00
_cell.angle_beta   90.00
_cell.angle_gamma   90.00
#
_symmetry.space_group_name_H-M   'P 1'
#
loop_
_entity.id
_entity.type
_entity.pdbx_description
1 polymer ?
#
loop_
_entity_poly.entity_id
_entity_poly.type
_entity_poly.pdbx_seq_one_letter_code
_entity_poly.pdbx_strand_id
1 'polypeptide(L)'
;MCSRHVCLLFLSAVTATANTPCTCVLRVGNYNAHLSAYPDVVWPEVSKRFIESLGLTWNPFVTQIESHDYMTELFAAIARFNNILMDWDRDAWSYISLGFFKQRTVAGEVWCRTPHSL
;
A
#
# COMPACT_ATOMS: atom_id res chain seq x y z
N MET A 1 18.24 13.29 10.61
CA MET A 1 18.70 12.14 9.79
C MET A 1 17.58 11.16 9.40
N CYS A 2 16.40 11.14 10.05
CA CYS A 2 15.29 10.21 9.74
C CYS A 2 14.46 10.56 8.47
N SER A 3 14.35 11.85 8.11
CA SER A 3 13.41 12.32 7.07
C SER A 3 13.69 11.81 5.64
N ARG A 4 14.96 11.66 5.24
CA ARG A 4 15.32 11.20 3.88
C ARG A 4 15.05 9.70 3.66
N HIS A 5 15.27 8.87 4.68
CA HIS A 5 15.02 7.42 4.59
C HIS A 5 13.54 7.10 4.56
N VAL A 6 12.73 7.80 5.36
CA VAL A 6 11.27 7.64 5.35
C VAL A 6 10.71 8.07 4.00
N CYS A 7 11.15 9.21 3.47
CA CYS A 7 10.67 9.71 2.19
C CYS A 7 11.06 8.77 1.03
N LEU A 8 12.27 8.23 1.04
CA LEU A 8 12.71 7.22 0.06
C LEU A 8 11.91 5.91 0.18
N LEU A 9 11.62 5.44 1.39
CA LEU A 9 10.81 4.23 1.63
C LEU A 9 9.35 4.40 1.18
N PHE A 10 8.79 5.59 1.40
CA PHE A 10 7.44 5.90 0.95
C PHE A 10 7.39 6.02 -0.58
N LEU A 11 8.36 6.68 -1.19
CA LEU A 11 8.47 6.78 -2.64
C LEU A 11 8.67 5.39 -3.29
N SER A 12 9.49 4.52 -2.68
CA SER A 12 9.67 3.14 -3.15
C SER A 12 8.41 2.29 -3.01
N ALA A 13 7.66 2.45 -1.91
CA ALA A 13 6.39 1.76 -1.70
C ALA A 13 5.29 2.26 -2.65
N VAL A 14 5.26 3.56 -2.95
CA VAL A 14 4.35 4.13 -3.96
C VAL A 14 4.73 3.64 -5.36
N THR A 15 6.01 3.56 -5.72
CA THR A 15 6.41 2.95 -7.00
C THR A 15 6.15 1.44 -7.04
N ALA A 16 6.13 0.74 -5.91
CA ALA A 16 5.79 -0.67 -5.86
C ALA A 16 4.33 -0.93 -6.30
N THR A 17 3.42 0.04 -6.14
CA THR A 17 2.03 -0.06 -6.64
C THR A 17 1.93 -0.12 -8.17
N ALA A 18 2.94 0.36 -8.89
CA ALA A 18 3.01 0.25 -10.35
C ALA A 18 3.55 -1.11 -10.82
N ASN A 19 4.09 -1.93 -9.91
CA ASN A 19 4.70 -3.22 -10.21
C ASN A 19 3.95 -4.37 -9.52
N THR A 20 2.62 -4.29 -9.41
CA THR A 20 1.80 -5.36 -8.84
C THR A 20 2.05 -6.66 -9.62
N PRO A 21 2.71 -7.66 -9.02
CA PRO A 21 2.95 -8.93 -9.70
C PRO A 21 1.63 -9.67 -9.81
N CYS A 22 1.25 -10.06 -11.03
CA CYS A 22 0.07 -10.88 -11.23
C CYS A 22 0.34 -11.99 -12.24
N THR A 23 -0.43 -13.07 -12.12
CA THR A 23 -0.35 -14.22 -13.01
C THR A 23 -1.76 -14.73 -13.27
N CYS A 24 -2.04 -15.09 -14.52
CA CYS A 24 -3.28 -15.70 -14.94
C CYS A 24 -2.99 -17.18 -15.16
N VAL A 25 -3.26 -17.98 -14.14
CA VAL A 25 -3.13 -19.45 -14.18
C VAL A 25 -4.33 -20.10 -13.52
N LEU A 26 -4.83 -21.15 -14.15
CA LEU A 26 -5.88 -22.01 -13.58
C LEU A 26 -5.32 -22.86 -12.44
N ARG A 27 -6.22 -23.40 -11.60
CA ARG A 27 -6.15 -24.37 -10.48
C ARG A 27 -4.79 -24.73 -9.82
N VAL A 28 -3.68 -24.90 -10.55
CA VAL A 28 -2.37 -25.29 -9.98
C VAL A 28 -1.15 -24.63 -10.68
N GLY A 29 -1.29 -23.45 -11.30
CA GLY A 29 -0.12 -22.76 -11.88
C GLY A 29 0.45 -23.35 -13.18
N ASN A 30 -0.03 -24.54 -13.60
CA ASN A 30 0.57 -25.34 -14.69
C ASN A 30 -0.19 -25.32 -16.02
N TYR A 31 -1.15 -24.41 -16.22
CA TYR A 31 -1.92 -24.30 -17.48
C TYR A 31 -2.61 -25.61 -17.94
N ASN A 32 -2.84 -26.58 -17.05
CA ASN A 32 -3.29 -27.94 -17.41
C ASN A 32 -4.56 -27.99 -18.28
N ALA A 33 -5.57 -27.15 -18.00
CA ALA A 33 -6.79 -27.14 -18.81
C ALA A 33 -6.59 -26.46 -20.18
N HIS A 34 -5.68 -25.49 -20.24
CA HIS A 34 -5.33 -24.80 -21.47
C HIS A 34 -4.52 -25.70 -22.42
N LEU A 35 -3.58 -26.48 -21.86
CA LEU A 35 -2.84 -27.51 -22.58
C LEU A 35 -3.75 -28.65 -23.08
N SER A 36 -4.78 -29.01 -22.32
CA SER A 36 -5.76 -30.03 -22.73
C SER A 36 -6.68 -29.57 -23.87
N ALA A 37 -6.95 -28.27 -23.99
CA ALA A 37 -7.83 -27.72 -25.01
C ALA A 37 -7.07 -27.34 -26.29
N TYR A 38 -5.88 -26.75 -26.15
CA TYR A 38 -5.01 -26.39 -27.26
C TYR A 38 -3.54 -26.68 -26.91
N PRO A 39 -3.02 -27.84 -27.33
CA PRO A 39 -1.65 -28.26 -26.99
C PRO A 39 -0.58 -27.48 -27.78
N ASP A 40 -0.92 -26.93 -28.95
CA ASP A 40 0.03 -26.25 -29.83
C ASP A 40 0.31 -24.79 -29.44
N VAL A 41 -0.39 -24.27 -28.43
CA VAL A 41 -0.28 -22.87 -27.99
C VAL A 41 0.68 -22.74 -26.81
N VAL A 42 1.64 -21.82 -26.92
CA VAL A 42 2.57 -21.48 -25.83
C VAL A 42 1.88 -20.57 -24.81
N TRP A 43 1.09 -21.18 -23.92
CA TRP A 43 0.29 -20.49 -22.91
C TRP A 43 1.04 -19.55 -21.96
N PRO A 44 2.29 -19.83 -21.54
CA PRO A 44 3.06 -18.89 -20.73
C PRO A 44 3.29 -17.54 -21.43
N GLU A 45 3.50 -17.56 -22.75
CA GLU A 45 3.73 -16.34 -23.53
C GLU A 45 2.44 -15.55 -23.75
N VAL A 46 1.32 -16.24 -23.96
CA VAL A 46 -0.02 -15.62 -24.04
C VAL A 46 -0.40 -14.96 -22.72
N SER A 47 -0.16 -15.65 -21.59
CA SER A 47 -0.43 -15.12 -20.25
C SER A 47 0.42 -13.89 -19.95
N LYS A 48 1.72 -13.93 -20.28
CA LYS A 48 2.61 -12.78 -20.14
C LYS A 48 2.12 -11.56 -20.93
N ARG A 49 1.82 -11.72 -22.21
CA ARG A 49 1.34 -10.61 -23.06
C ARG A 49 0.01 -10.03 -22.57
N PHE A 50 -0.90 -10.89 -22.11
CA PHE A 50 -2.18 -10.46 -21.55
C PHE A 50 -1.99 -9.64 -20.26
N ILE A 51 -1.09 -10.07 -19.38
CA ILE A 51 -0.79 -9.40 -18.12
C ILE A 51 -0.08 -8.07 -18.32
N GLU A 52 0.91 -8.04 -19.21
CA GLU A 52 1.62 -6.80 -19.56
C GLU A 52 0.67 -5.80 -20.24
N SER A 53 -0.34 -6.26 -21.00
CA SER A 53 -1.37 -5.39 -21.58
C SER A 53 -2.26 -4.71 -20.53
N LEU A 54 -2.34 -5.27 -19.32
CA LEU A 54 -3.06 -4.70 -18.18
C LEU A 54 -2.18 -3.74 -17.36
N GLY A 55 -0.91 -3.55 -17.74
CA GLY A 55 0.05 -2.72 -17.00
C GLY A 55 0.54 -3.35 -15.70
N LEU A 56 0.47 -4.67 -15.59
CA LEU A 56 0.89 -5.44 -14.42
C LEU A 56 2.17 -6.22 -14.71
N THR A 57 2.94 -6.53 -13.67
CA THR A 57 4.20 -7.27 -13.82
C THR A 57 3.91 -8.77 -13.85
N TRP A 58 4.38 -9.48 -14.87
CA TRP A 58 4.18 -10.91 -14.97
C TRP A 58 5.02 -11.68 -13.93
N ASN A 59 4.37 -12.46 -13.07
CA ASN A 59 5.03 -13.37 -12.14
C ASN A 59 4.96 -14.83 -12.65
N PRO A 60 6.08 -15.49 -13.02
CA PRO A 60 6.06 -16.85 -13.55
C PRO A 60 5.73 -17.93 -12.52
N PHE A 61 5.94 -17.66 -11.22
CA PHE A 61 5.83 -18.66 -10.16
C PHE A 61 4.73 -18.28 -9.19
N VAL A 62 3.51 -18.71 -9.49
CA VAL A 62 2.41 -18.64 -8.54
C VAL A 62 1.71 -19.99 -8.43
N THR A 63 1.10 -20.21 -7.27
CA THR A 63 0.18 -21.33 -7.07
C THR A 63 -1.22 -20.92 -7.54
N GLN A 64 -2.28 -21.46 -6.93
CA GLN A 64 -3.65 -21.05 -7.25
C GLN A 64 -3.94 -19.59 -6.83
N ILE A 65 -3.24 -19.08 -5.82
CA ILE A 65 -3.39 -17.74 -5.26
C ILE A 65 -2.03 -17.03 -5.36
N GLU A 66 -2.05 -15.74 -5.66
CA GLU A 66 -0.85 -14.88 -5.64
C GLU A 66 -0.30 -14.80 -4.21
N SER A 67 1.01 -14.67 -4.00
CA SER A 67 1.61 -14.83 -2.67
C SER A 67 1.30 -13.66 -1.70
N HIS A 68 0.63 -12.60 -2.16
CA HIS A 68 0.30 -11.39 -1.38
C HIS A 68 1.53 -10.71 -0.76
N ASP A 69 2.73 -11.02 -1.25
CA ASP A 69 4.00 -10.48 -0.74
C ASP A 69 4.05 -8.97 -0.97
N TYR A 70 3.61 -8.53 -2.15
CA TYR A 70 3.50 -7.10 -2.48
C TYR A 70 2.56 -6.35 -1.51
N MET A 71 1.44 -6.95 -1.11
CA MET A 71 0.53 -6.33 -0.14
C MET A 71 1.19 -6.20 1.23
N THR A 72 1.99 -7.19 1.62
CA THR A 72 2.73 -7.17 2.89
C THR A 72 3.74 -6.02 2.92
N GLU A 73 4.49 -5.81 1.84
CA GLU A 73 5.43 -4.68 1.74
C GLU A 73 4.71 -3.33 1.78
N LEU A 74 3.59 -3.21 1.06
CA LEU A 74 2.77 -1.99 1.05
C LEU A 74 2.24 -1.65 2.45
N PHE A 75 1.63 -2.62 3.13
CA PHE A 75 1.09 -2.39 4.47
C PHE A 75 2.19 -2.12 5.50
N ALA A 76 3.36 -2.74 5.37
CA ALA A 76 4.51 -2.43 6.22
C ALA A 76 4.99 -0.98 6.02
N ALA A 77 5.01 -0.47 4.79
CA ALA A 77 5.36 0.93 4.51
C ALA A 77 4.33 1.91 5.09
N ILE A 78 3.02 1.63 4.93
CA ILE A 78 1.94 2.42 5.50
C ILE A 78 2.02 2.46 7.02
N ALA A 79 2.27 1.31 7.67
CA ALA A 79 2.41 1.24 9.12
C ALA A 79 3.57 2.12 9.64
N ARG A 80 4.71 2.13 8.94
CA ARG A 80 5.85 3.00 9.28
C ARG A 80 5.50 4.47 9.15
N PHE A 81 4.78 4.85 8.09
CA PHE A 81 4.31 6.23 7.92
C PHE A 81 3.36 6.64 9.04
N ASN A 82 2.40 5.78 9.39
CA ASN A 82 1.44 6.05 10.46
C ASN A 82 2.12 6.21 11.82
N ASN A 83 3.18 5.45 12.12
CA ASN A 83 3.93 5.64 13.37
C ASN A 83 4.58 7.02 13.46
N ILE A 84 5.15 7.51 12.35
CA ILE A 84 5.74 8.86 12.30
C ILE A 84 4.67 9.94 12.46
N LEU A 85 3.50 9.72 11.85
CA LEU A 85 2.36 10.63 12.00
C LEU A 85 1.88 10.65 13.46
N MET A 86 1.78 9.49 14.11
CA MET A 86 1.39 9.41 15.54
C MET A 86 2.41 10.08 16.46
N ASP A 87 3.71 9.96 16.18
CA ASP A 87 4.73 10.69 16.94
C ASP A 87 4.59 12.21 16.73
N TRP A 88 4.30 12.65 15.50
CA TRP A 88 4.03 14.06 15.23
C TRP A 88 2.77 14.57 15.94
N ASP A 89 1.68 13.80 15.94
CA ASP A 89 0.43 14.16 16.65
C ASP A 89 0.67 14.32 18.16
N ARG A 90 1.50 13.44 18.74
CA ARG A 90 1.90 13.52 20.16
C ARG A 90 2.74 14.76 20.46
N ASP A 91 3.69 15.08 19.59
CA ASP A 91 4.52 16.28 19.74
C ASP A 91 3.66 17.53 19.60
N ALA A 92 2.81 17.61 18.56
CA ALA A 92 1.91 18.72 18.34
C ALA A 92 0.97 18.95 19.54
N TRP A 93 0.37 17.87 20.07
CA TRP A 93 -0.47 17.94 21.27
C TRP A 93 0.32 18.43 22.50
N SER A 94 1.56 17.97 22.67
CA SER A 94 2.43 18.41 23.77
C SER A 94 2.76 19.90 23.65
N TYR A 95 3.06 20.40 22.45
CA TYR A 95 3.33 21.82 22.22
C TYR A 95 2.10 22.71 22.45
N ILE A 96 0.90 22.24 22.09
CA ILE A 96 -0.36 22.94 22.40
C ILE A 96 -0.57 22.98 23.92
N SER A 97 -0.35 21.86 24.61
CA SER A 97 -0.53 21.75 26.07
C SER A 97 0.45 22.64 26.86
N LEU A 98 1.67 22.81 26.34
CA LEU A 98 2.67 23.72 26.89
C LEU A 98 2.43 25.20 26.53
N GLY A 99 1.43 25.49 25.68
CA GLY A 99 1.06 26.84 25.30
C GLY A 99 1.94 27.50 24.22
N PHE A 100 2.79 26.73 23.54
CA PHE A 100 3.59 27.24 22.42
C PHE A 100 2.71 27.61 21.21
N PHE A 101 1.60 26.89 21.02
CA PHE A 101 0.64 27.14 19.95
C PHE A 101 -0.78 27.28 20.52
N LYS A 102 -1.58 28.19 19.93
CA LYS A 102 -3.00 28.34 20.23
C LYS A 102 -3.83 27.87 19.04
N GLN A 103 -4.92 27.16 19.32
CA GLN A 103 -5.86 26.72 18.29
C GLN A 103 -6.75 27.89 17.86
N ARG A 104 -6.97 28.04 16.55
CA ARG A 104 -7.93 29.02 16.03
C ARG A 104 -9.34 28.53 16.31
N THR A 105 -10.14 29.32 17.00
CA THR A 105 -11.53 28.98 17.32
C THR A 105 -12.48 29.60 16.30
N VAL A 106 -13.53 28.86 15.95
CA VAL A 106 -14.65 29.36 15.13
C VAL A 106 -15.84 29.65 16.06
N ALA A 107 -16.52 30.77 15.83
CA ALA A 107 -17.67 31.15 16.66
C ALA A 107 -18.79 30.10 16.53
N GLY A 108 -19.15 29.47 17.66
CA GLY A 108 -20.22 28.46 17.74
C GLY A 108 -19.74 27.01 17.89
N GLU A 109 -18.44 26.73 17.77
CA GLU A 109 -17.90 25.40 18.05
C GLU A 109 -17.80 25.16 19.56
N VAL A 110 -18.47 24.10 20.02
CA VAL A 110 -18.44 23.68 21.42
C VAL A 110 -17.53 22.46 21.52
N TRP A 111 -16.33 22.67 22.08
CA TRP A 111 -15.32 21.61 22.25
C TRP A 111 -15.68 20.64 23.39
N CYS A 112 -16.35 21.14 24.42
CA CYS A 112 -16.79 20.36 25.58
C CYS A 112 -18.16 20.85 26.04
N ARG A 113 -18.98 19.94 26.57
CA ARG A 113 -20.29 20.26 27.17
C ARG A 113 -20.20 21.23 28.36
N THR A 114 -19.01 21.53 28.90
CA THR A 114 -18.80 22.54 29.94
C THR A 114 -18.06 23.77 29.37
N PRO A 115 -18.54 25.00 29.61
CA PRO A 115 -18.10 26.21 28.90
C PRO A 115 -16.76 26.79 29.38
N HIS A 116 -15.92 26.02 30.09
CA HIS A 116 -14.68 26.53 30.71
C HIS A 116 -13.39 26.12 29.97
N SER A 117 -13.45 25.21 29.01
CA SER A 117 -12.26 24.78 28.27
C SER A 117 -12.20 25.46 26.91
N LEU A 118 -11.40 26.52 26.84
CA LEU A 118 -10.82 27.14 25.66
C LEU A 118 -9.32 27.26 25.88
#